data_AF-A0AA94XUK2-F1
#
_entry.id   AF-A0AA94XUK2-F1
#
_cell.length_a   1.000
_cell.length_b   1.000
_cell.length_c   1.000
_cell.angle_alpha   90.00
_cell.angle_beta   90.00
_cell.angle_gamma   90.00
#
_symmetry.space_group_name_H-M   'P 1'
#
loop_
_entity.id
_entity.type
_entity.pdbx_description
1 polymer ?
#
loop_
_entity_poly.entity_id
_entity_poly.type
_entity_poly.pdbx_seq_one_letter_code
_entity_poly.pdbx_strand_id
1 'polypeptide(L)'
;MSNKAQKQLDTSIDFNDLLSDPRIAEAVEDAELREDLIDTLIALRKKAKLRQTDIAEHMECTQSTVSDFENESTDPYLSTLQRYARATGHKLHISVEDVHEASSAHYSRSSVKITQTSMVDVVFSKADVFAENYVAYESRRSDFAKAA
;
A
#
# COMPACT_ATOMS: atom_id res chain seq x y z
N MET A 1 -33.04 10.24 -47.02
CA MET A 1 -31.74 10.69 -46.47
C MET A 1 -31.82 10.62 -44.96
N SER A 2 -31.57 9.43 -44.40
CA SER A 2 -31.72 9.15 -42.96
C SER A 2 -30.40 9.45 -42.26
N ASN A 3 -30.41 10.46 -41.40
CA ASN A 3 -29.22 10.91 -40.68
C ASN A 3 -28.93 9.88 -39.58
N LYS A 4 -27.90 9.05 -39.81
CA LYS A 4 -27.34 8.17 -38.77
C LYS A 4 -26.71 9.07 -37.72
N ALA A 5 -27.49 9.39 -36.68
CA ALA A 5 -26.96 9.93 -35.46
C ALA A 5 -26.01 8.87 -34.87
N GLN A 6 -24.72 9.07 -35.13
CA GLN A 6 -23.64 8.40 -34.41
C GLN A 6 -23.84 8.72 -32.93
N LYS A 7 -24.41 7.79 -32.17
CA LYS A 7 -24.44 7.83 -30.70
C LYS A 7 -23.02 7.51 -30.25
N GLN A 8 -22.20 8.55 -30.15
CA GLN A 8 -20.91 8.49 -29.47
C GLN A 8 -21.19 8.09 -28.02
N LEU A 9 -20.75 6.88 -27.66
CA LEU A 9 -20.79 6.42 -26.28
C LEU A 9 -19.64 7.12 -25.57
N ASP A 10 -19.96 8.21 -24.87
CA ASP A 10 -19.05 8.83 -23.92
C ASP A 10 -18.69 7.77 -22.88
N THR A 11 -17.46 7.26 -22.98
CA THR A 11 -16.91 6.23 -22.10
C THR A 11 -15.85 6.89 -21.20
N SER A 12 -16.10 8.12 -20.77
CA SER A 12 -15.42 8.68 -19.62
C SER A 12 -16.10 8.13 -18.37
N ILE A 13 -15.54 7.04 -17.85
CA ILE A 13 -15.92 6.55 -16.52
C ILE A 13 -15.27 7.52 -15.53
N ASP A 14 -16.08 8.29 -14.79
CA ASP A 14 -15.58 9.10 -13.69
C ASP A 14 -15.14 8.18 -12.55
N PHE A 15 -13.88 8.28 -12.15
CA PHE A 15 -13.31 7.48 -11.07
C PHE A 15 -14.01 7.75 -9.73
N ASN A 16 -14.49 8.99 -9.50
CA ASN A 16 -15.22 9.35 -8.28
C ASN A 16 -16.59 8.66 -8.21
N ASP A 17 -17.25 8.48 -9.35
CA ASP A 17 -18.52 7.77 -9.43
C ASP A 17 -18.32 6.27 -9.14
N LEU A 18 -17.17 5.69 -9.51
CA LEU A 18 -16.81 4.31 -9.16
C LEU A 18 -16.55 4.14 -7.66
N LEU A 19 -15.82 5.08 -7.06
CA LEU A 19 -15.55 5.06 -5.61
C LEU A 19 -16.80 5.30 -4.75
N SER A 20 -17.92 5.73 -5.35
CA SER A 20 -19.20 5.83 -4.65
C SER A 20 -19.85 4.46 -4.38
N ASP A 21 -19.42 3.39 -5.05
CA ASP A 21 -19.80 2.01 -4.71
C ASP A 21 -18.92 1.51 -3.54
N PRO A 22 -19.50 1.19 -2.37
CA PRO A 22 -18.72 0.74 -1.22
C PRO A 22 -17.81 -0.45 -1.51
N ARG A 23 -18.22 -1.37 -2.39
CA ARG A 23 -17.41 -2.55 -2.73
C ARG A 23 -16.17 -2.19 -3.53
N ILE A 24 -16.27 -1.14 -4.35
CA ILE A 24 -15.13 -0.62 -5.11
C ILE A 24 -14.22 0.16 -4.17
N ALA A 25 -14.80 0.99 -3.29
CA ALA A 25 -14.03 1.72 -2.29
C ALA A 25 -13.23 0.78 -1.36
N GLU A 26 -13.86 -0.25 -0.80
CA GLU A 26 -13.22 -1.27 0.04
C GLU A 26 -12.09 -1.99 -0.71
N ALA A 27 -12.32 -2.40 -1.96
CA ALA A 27 -11.29 -3.07 -2.77
C ALA A 27 -10.10 -2.15 -3.10
N VAL A 28 -10.35 -0.84 -3.28
CA VAL A 28 -9.30 0.16 -3.49
C VAL A 28 -8.52 0.38 -2.20
N GLU A 29 -9.19 0.50 -1.05
CA GLU A 29 -8.54 0.63 0.25
C GLU A 29 -7.66 -0.59 0.57
N ASP A 30 -8.16 -1.80 0.34
CA ASP A 30 -7.39 -3.05 0.47
C ASP A 30 -6.17 -3.06 -0.47
N ALA A 31 -6.30 -2.49 -1.68
CA ALA A 31 -5.21 -2.40 -2.62
C ALA A 31 -4.13 -1.40 -2.19
N GLU A 32 -4.54 -0.21 -1.77
CA GLU A 32 -3.65 0.84 -1.27
C GLU A 32 -2.89 0.35 -0.03
N LEU A 33 -3.57 -0.30 0.93
CA LEU A 33 -2.93 -0.86 2.13
C LEU A 33 -1.82 -1.87 1.77
N ARG A 34 -2.07 -2.72 0.76
CA ARG A 34 -1.09 -3.71 0.30
C ARG A 34 0.11 -3.05 -0.38
N GLU A 35 -0.14 -2.06 -1.24
CA GLU A 35 0.91 -1.29 -1.91
C GLU A 35 1.79 -0.55 -0.88
N ASP A 36 1.18 0.12 0.09
CA ASP A 36 1.87 0.80 1.19
C ASP A 36 2.76 -0.16 2.00
N LEU A 37 2.29 -1.39 2.25
CA LEU A 37 3.06 -2.41 2.95
C LEU A 37 4.26 -2.88 2.12
N ILE A 38 4.09 -3.12 0.81
CA ILE A 38 5.19 -3.50 -0.09
C ILE A 38 6.22 -2.38 -0.17
N ASP A 39 5.79 -1.14 -0.36
CA ASP A 39 6.66 0.04 -0.40
C ASP A 39 7.46 0.20 0.89
N THR A 40 6.82 -0.04 2.05
CA THR A 40 7.49 -0.04 3.35
C THR A 40 8.59 -1.11 3.40
N LEU A 41 8.34 -2.33 2.94
CA LEU A 41 9.34 -3.40 2.90
C LEU A 41 10.53 -3.04 1.99
N ILE A 42 10.25 -2.47 0.81
CA ILE A 42 11.27 -1.99 -0.13
C ILE A 42 12.11 -0.88 0.51
N ALA A 43 11.48 0.05 1.22
CA ALA A 43 12.17 1.12 1.94
C ALA A 43 13.08 0.56 3.05
N LEU A 44 12.63 -0.44 3.81
CA LEU A 44 13.44 -1.12 4.83
C LEU A 44 14.66 -1.81 4.20
N ARG A 45 14.50 -2.51 3.06
CA ARG A 45 15.62 -3.09 2.31
C ARG A 45 16.65 -2.01 1.94
N LYS A 46 16.18 -0.91 1.34
CA LYS A 46 17.05 0.21 0.92
C LYS A 46 17.79 0.82 2.11
N LYS A 47 17.11 1.00 3.26
CA LYS A 47 17.69 1.51 4.50
C LYS A 47 18.76 0.57 5.07
N ALA A 48 18.55 -0.74 4.96
CA ALA A 48 19.54 -1.76 5.32
C ALA A 48 20.70 -1.86 4.30
N LYS A 49 20.66 -1.09 3.20
CA LYS A 49 21.64 -1.10 2.10
C LYS A 49 21.80 -2.48 1.43
N LEU A 50 20.74 -3.29 1.47
CA LEU A 50 20.70 -4.61 0.85
C LEU A 50 20.31 -4.48 -0.62
N ARG A 51 20.97 -5.23 -1.49
CA ARG A 51 20.58 -5.41 -2.90
C ARG A 51 19.41 -6.38 -2.99
N GLN A 52 18.70 -6.35 -4.12
CA GLN A 52 17.67 -7.36 -4.40
C GLN A 52 18.23 -8.79 -4.42
N THR A 53 19.49 -8.96 -4.84
CA THR A 53 20.20 -10.26 -4.79
C THR A 53 20.39 -10.76 -3.35
N ASP A 54 20.63 -9.86 -2.41
CA ASP A 54 20.87 -10.22 -1.01
C ASP A 54 19.56 -10.70 -0.35
N ILE A 55 18.45 -10.03 -0.69
CA ILE A 55 17.11 -10.50 -0.31
C ILE A 55 16.79 -11.85 -0.96
N ALA A 56 17.09 -12.01 -2.25
CA ALA A 56 16.84 -13.25 -2.98
C ALA A 56 17.59 -14.44 -2.37
N GLU A 57 18.86 -14.24 -2.00
CA GLU A 57 19.66 -15.24 -1.29
C GLU A 57 19.02 -15.62 0.06
N HIS A 58 18.59 -14.63 0.83
CA HIS A 58 17.94 -14.87 2.13
C HIS A 58 16.56 -15.52 2.03
N MET A 59 15.84 -15.27 0.94
CA MET A 59 14.52 -15.83 0.66
C MET A 59 14.55 -17.14 -0.12
N GLU A 60 15.75 -17.61 -0.50
CA GLU A 60 15.97 -18.80 -1.33
C GLU A 60 15.21 -18.74 -2.67
N CYS A 61 15.23 -17.57 -3.32
CA CYS A 61 14.60 -17.34 -4.61
C CYS A 61 15.55 -16.63 -5.60
N THR A 62 15.06 -16.31 -6.80
CA THR A 62 15.87 -15.57 -7.79
C THR A 62 15.75 -14.07 -7.60
N GLN A 63 16.76 -13.33 -8.09
CA GLN A 63 16.67 -11.86 -8.12
C GLN A 63 15.50 -11.37 -8.98
N SER A 64 15.12 -12.09 -10.03
CA SER A 64 13.93 -11.75 -10.82
C SER A 64 12.66 -11.85 -9.98
N THR A 65 12.50 -12.90 -9.17
CA THR A 65 11.35 -13.03 -8.25
C THR A 65 11.27 -11.88 -7.26
N VAL A 66 12.41 -11.40 -6.74
CA VAL A 66 12.43 -10.20 -5.89
C VAL A 66 12.11 -8.94 -6.69
N SER A 67 12.62 -8.82 -7.92
CA SER A 67 12.32 -7.69 -8.80
C SER A 67 10.83 -7.61 -9.13
N ASP A 68 10.19 -8.74 -9.44
CA ASP A 68 8.76 -8.81 -9.74
C ASP A 68 7.96 -8.41 -8.49
N PHE A 69 8.33 -8.94 -7.32
CA PHE A 69 7.74 -8.53 -6.03
C PHE A 69 7.86 -7.02 -5.77
N GLU A 70 8.98 -6.38 -6.13
CA GLU A 70 9.22 -4.95 -5.85
C GLU A 70 8.64 -3.98 -6.88
N ASN A 71 8.36 -4.43 -8.11
CA ASN A 71 7.97 -3.55 -9.21
C ASN A 71 6.58 -3.83 -9.78
N GLU A 72 6.04 -5.02 -9.58
CA GLU A 72 4.73 -5.40 -10.09
C GLU A 72 3.68 -5.31 -8.96
N SER A 73 2.49 -4.79 -9.30
CA SER A 73 1.32 -4.89 -8.42
C SER A 73 0.88 -6.34 -8.38
N THR A 74 1.50 -7.09 -7.47
CA THR A 74 1.22 -8.50 -7.19
C THR A 74 0.39 -8.61 -5.92
N ASP A 75 -0.29 -9.74 -5.74
CA ASP A 75 -0.94 -10.09 -4.47
C ASP A 75 -0.08 -11.13 -3.74
N PRO A 76 0.99 -10.72 -3.04
CA PRO A 76 1.89 -11.65 -2.38
C PRO A 76 1.20 -12.33 -1.20
N TYR A 77 1.40 -13.64 -1.08
CA TYR A 77 1.03 -14.36 0.13
C TYR A 77 1.66 -13.73 1.37
N LEU A 78 0.95 -13.78 2.51
CA LEU A 78 1.46 -13.31 3.79
C LEU A 78 2.82 -13.92 4.16
N SER A 79 3.05 -15.20 3.84
CA SER A 79 4.33 -15.87 4.09
C SER A 79 5.49 -15.25 3.31
N THR A 80 5.24 -14.66 2.14
CA THR A 80 6.23 -13.94 1.34
C THR A 80 6.57 -12.61 2.00
N LEU A 81 5.56 -11.83 2.41
CA LEU A 81 5.76 -10.57 3.13
C LEU A 81 6.58 -10.77 4.42
N GLN A 82 6.26 -11.81 5.19
CA GLN A 82 6.99 -12.15 6.41
C GLN A 82 8.44 -12.58 6.14
N ARG A 83 8.70 -13.34 5.07
CA ARG A 83 10.07 -13.75 4.68
C ARG A 83 10.89 -12.55 4.22
N TYR A 84 10.30 -11.67 3.42
CA TYR A 84 10.94 -10.43 2.98
C TYR A 84 11.29 -9.55 4.19
N ALA A 85 10.34 -9.33 5.11
CA ALA A 85 10.60 -8.58 6.35
C ALA A 85 11.79 -9.16 7.13
N ARG A 86 11.84 -10.49 7.31
CA ARG A 86 12.97 -11.17 7.97
C ARG A 86 14.29 -10.99 7.22
N ALA A 87 14.28 -11.03 5.90
CA ALA A 87 15.46 -10.78 5.07
C ALA A 87 16.03 -9.36 5.24
N THR A 88 15.19 -8.40 5.60
CA THR A 88 15.63 -7.04 5.95
C THR A 88 16.00 -6.87 7.43
N GLY A 89 15.91 -7.92 8.26
CA GLY A 89 16.14 -7.87 9.71
C GLY A 89 14.95 -7.42 10.56
N HIS A 90 13.73 -7.46 10.00
CA HIS A 90 12.51 -7.03 10.67
C HIS A 90 11.51 -8.18 10.86
N LYS A 91 10.47 -7.93 11.66
CA LYS A 91 9.35 -8.86 11.85
C LYS A 91 8.05 -8.14 11.51
N LEU A 92 7.22 -8.78 10.69
CA LEU A 92 5.89 -8.28 10.35
C LEU A 92 4.91 -8.61 11.49
N HIS A 93 4.23 -7.60 12.00
CA HIS A 93 3.12 -7.71 12.95
C HIS A 93 1.83 -7.24 12.26
N ILE A 94 0.72 -7.95 12.49
CA ILE A 94 -0.58 -7.64 11.90
C ILE A 94 -1.58 -7.46 13.03
N SER A 95 -2.35 -6.38 12.97
CA SER A 95 -3.53 -6.12 13.79
C SER A 95 -4.79 -6.18 12.93
N VAL A 96 -5.93 -6.44 13.58
CA VAL A 96 -7.25 -6.40 12.97
C VAL A 96 -8.06 -5.38 13.74
N GLU A 97 -8.74 -4.48 13.02
CA GLU A 97 -9.55 -3.40 13.59
C GLU A 97 -11.02 -3.63 13.25
N ASP A 98 -11.92 -3.13 14.11
CA ASP A 98 -13.36 -3.17 13.86
C ASP A 98 -13.74 -2.02 12.90
N VAL A 99 -14.08 -2.38 11.67
CA VAL A 99 -14.48 -1.43 10.63
C VAL A 99 -15.94 -0.94 10.77
N HIS A 100 -16.71 -1.51 11.70
CA HIS A 100 -18.11 -1.15 11.95
C HIS A 100 -18.30 -0.14 13.09
N GLU A 101 -17.29 0.10 13.94
CA GLU A 101 -17.39 1.11 15.01
C GLU A 101 -17.34 2.56 14.49
N ALA A 102 -16.74 2.80 13.33
CA ALA A 102 -16.59 4.15 12.75
C ALA A 102 -17.94 4.82 12.38
N SER A 103 -19.00 4.05 12.14
CA SER A 103 -20.35 4.58 11.89
C SER A 103 -21.13 4.93 13.17
N SER A 104 -20.65 4.48 14.34
CA SER A 104 -21.35 4.65 15.63
C SER A 104 -20.77 5.76 16.52
N ALA A 105 -19.66 6.40 16.13
CA ALA A 105 -18.95 7.41 16.91
C ALA A 105 -19.63 8.80 16.98
N HIS A 106 -20.93 8.89 16.68
CA HIS A 106 -21.77 9.95 17.24
C HIS A 106 -22.30 9.61 18.66
N TYR A 107 -22.03 8.41 19.19
CA TYR A 107 -22.29 8.09 20.59
C TYR A 107 -20.99 7.86 21.37
N SER A 108 -20.66 8.86 22.19
CA SER A 108 -19.90 8.76 23.43
C SER A 108 -18.40 8.47 23.35
N ARG A 109 -17.63 9.58 23.39
CA ARG A 109 -16.42 9.67 24.24
C ARG A 109 -16.71 9.12 25.63
N SER A 110 -16.44 7.83 25.87
CA SER A 110 -16.06 7.27 27.19
C SER A 110 -16.08 5.74 27.17
N SER A 111 -14.92 5.11 26.98
CA SER A 111 -14.41 4.18 28.00
C SER A 111 -12.94 3.86 27.77
N VAL A 112 -12.16 4.19 28.79
CA VAL A 112 -10.76 3.83 28.97
C VAL A 112 -10.67 2.34 29.33
N LYS A 113 -9.67 1.64 28.77
CA LYS A 113 -8.98 0.55 29.49
C LYS A 113 -7.47 0.70 29.38
N ILE A 114 -6.86 0.82 30.56
CA ILE A 114 -5.43 0.82 30.83
C ILE A 114 -4.98 -0.65 30.90
N THR A 115 -3.87 -0.99 30.22
CA THR A 115 -2.97 -2.04 30.70
C THR A 115 -1.53 -1.65 30.44
N GLN A 116 -0.82 -1.45 31.55
CA GLN A 116 0.60 -1.22 31.68
C GLN A 116 1.37 -2.51 31.34
N THR A 117 2.27 -2.47 30.36
CA THR A 117 3.62 -3.10 30.41
C THR A 117 4.37 -2.79 29.11
N SER A 118 5.60 -2.31 29.29
CA SER A 118 6.61 -1.92 28.31
C SER A 118 6.64 -2.70 27.00
N MET A 119 6.30 -2.04 25.91
CA MET A 119 7.08 -2.03 24.67
C MET A 119 6.81 -0.67 24.03
N VAL A 120 7.87 0.04 23.64
CA VAL A 120 7.72 1.24 22.81
C VAL A 120 7.25 0.74 21.44
N ASP A 121 5.95 0.79 21.20
CA ASP A 121 5.41 0.70 19.85
C ASP A 121 5.97 1.91 19.10
N VAL A 122 7.00 1.68 18.28
CA VAL A 122 7.38 2.64 17.27
C VAL A 122 6.31 2.55 16.19
N VAL A 123 5.16 3.16 16.47
CA VAL A 123 4.19 3.56 15.46
C VAL A 123 4.90 4.62 14.63
N PHE A 124 5.53 4.20 13.54
CA PHE A 124 6.00 5.15 12.55
C PHE A 124 4.75 5.83 11.98
N SER A 125 4.53 7.08 12.39
CA SER A 125 3.41 7.84 11.86
C SER A 125 3.61 8.04 10.36
N LYS A 126 2.50 8.10 9.61
CA LYS A 126 2.46 8.41 8.17
C LYS A 126 3.27 9.67 7.78
N ALA A 127 3.61 10.53 8.74
CA ALA A 127 4.46 11.71 8.52
C ALA A 127 5.97 11.41 8.49
N ASP A 128 6.45 10.40 9.21
CA ASP A 128 7.90 10.20 9.44
C ASP A 128 8.60 9.41 8.32
N VAL A 129 7.86 8.55 7.60
CA VAL A 129 8.42 7.71 6.52
C VAL A 129 8.33 8.41 5.16
N PHE A 130 7.33 9.27 4.97
CA PHE A 130 7.03 9.88 3.67
C PHE A 130 7.75 11.21 3.41
N ALA A 131 8.28 11.90 4.43
CA ALA A 131 8.88 13.23 4.25
C ALA A 131 10.13 13.26 3.35
N GLU A 132 10.95 12.20 3.32
CA GLU A 132 12.15 12.17 2.47
C GLU A 132 11.93 11.51 1.10
N ASN A 133 10.92 10.64 0.94
CA ASN A 133 10.72 9.86 -0.29
C ASN A 133 9.60 10.39 -1.20
N TYR A 134 8.65 11.19 -0.69
CA TYR A 134 7.52 11.69 -1.49
C TYR A 134 7.92 12.76 -2.53
N VAL A 135 8.88 13.63 -2.18
CA VAL A 135 9.38 14.70 -3.08
C VAL A 135 10.05 14.13 -4.34
N ALA A 136 10.63 12.93 -4.25
CA ALA A 136 11.26 12.25 -5.38
C ALA A 136 10.26 11.49 -6.29
N TYR A 137 9.11 11.08 -5.75
CA TYR A 137 8.09 10.32 -6.48
C TYR A 137 7.21 11.23 -7.35
N GLU A 138 6.77 12.39 -6.85
CA GLU A 138 6.00 13.36 -7.65
C GLU A 138 6.79 13.92 -8.84
N SER A 139 8.11 14.07 -8.69
CA SER A 139 8.99 14.56 -9.75
C SER A 139 8.97 13.63 -10.99
N ARG A 140 9.00 12.30 -10.78
CA ARG A 140 8.99 11.30 -11.86
C ARG A 140 7.61 11.07 -12.47
N ARG A 141 6.54 11.28 -11.68
CA ARG A 141 5.16 11.23 -12.17
C ARG A 141 4.85 12.40 -13.12
N SER A 142 5.47 13.56 -12.90
CA SER A 142 5.32 14.74 -13.76
C SER A 142 6.03 14.61 -15.13
N ASP A 143 7.12 13.83 -15.20
CA ASP A 143 7.85 13.59 -16.45
C ASP A 143 7.15 12.55 -17.35
N PHE A 144 6.47 11.57 -16.75
CA PHE A 144 5.64 10.61 -17.50
C PHE A 144 4.36 11.24 -18.09
N ALA A 145 3.82 12.29 -17.46
CA ALA A 145 2.65 13.01 -17.95
C ALA A 145 2.98 14.02 -19.09
N LYS A 146 4.25 14.28 -19.38
CA LYS A 146 4.71 15.20 -20.45
C LYS A 146 5.29 14.48 -21.66
N ALA A 147 5.31 13.14 -21.67
CA ALA A 147 5.87 12.32 -22.75
C ALA A 147 4.81 11.61 -23.62
N ALA A 148 3.54 11.99 -23.49
CA ALA A 148 2.42 11.53 -24.34
C ALA A 148 1.72 12.72 -24.98
#